data_AF-A0A5J4ZT38-F1
#
_entry.id   AF-A0A5J4ZT38-F1
#
_cell.length_a   1.000
_cell.length_b   1.000
_cell.length_c   1.000
_cell.angle_alpha   90.00
_cell.angle_beta   90.00
_cell.angle_gamma   90.00
#
_symmetry.space_group_name_H-M   'P 1'
#
loop_
_entity.id
_entity.type
_entity.pdbx_description
1 polymer ?
#
loop_
_entity_poly.entity_id
_entity_poly.type
_entity_poly.pdbx_seq_one_letter_code
_entity_poly.pdbx_strand_id
1 'polypeptide(L)'
;MDYAFEFIINNGGIDTEEDYPFNARDRRCDQYKKNAKVVTIDGYEDVPQNNEKVLQTAVANQVVSVAIEGGGRGFQFYDSVKSYPDHCS
;
A
#
# COMPACT_ATOMS: atom_id res chain seq x y z
N MET A 1 4.25 -6.27 2.25
CA MET A 1 2.80 -5.94 2.36
C MET A 1 1.95 -7.21 2.49
N ASP A 2 2.58 -8.33 2.21
CA ASP A 2 2.14 -9.71 2.11
C ASP A 2 1.22 -10.12 3.25
N TYR A 3 1.59 -9.85 4.52
CA TYR A 3 0.74 -10.20 5.66
C TYR A 3 -0.66 -9.59 5.61
N ALA A 4 -0.81 -8.38 5.05
CA ALA A 4 -2.12 -7.75 4.90
C ALA A 4 -2.94 -8.45 3.81
N PHE A 5 -2.34 -8.76 2.66
CA PHE A 5 -3.01 -9.50 1.59
C PHE A 5 -3.38 -10.92 2.01
N GLU A 6 -2.45 -11.62 2.66
CA GLU A 6 -2.64 -12.95 3.23
C GLU A 6 -3.79 -12.95 4.26
N PHE A 7 -3.92 -11.89 5.06
CA PHE A 7 -5.06 -11.74 5.96
C PHE A 7 -6.38 -11.62 5.20
N ILE A 8 -6.46 -10.83 4.12
CA ILE A 8 -7.70 -10.68 3.34
C ILE A 8 -8.14 -12.02 2.78
N ILE A 9 -7.20 -12.80 2.23
CA ILE A 9 -7.44 -14.15 1.70
C ILE A 9 -7.96 -15.07 2.81
N ASN A 10 -7.21 -15.21 3.89
CA ASN A 10 -7.55 -16.14 4.98
C ASN A 10 -8.80 -15.73 5.76
N ASN A 11 -9.10 -14.44 5.82
CA ASN A 11 -10.30 -13.94 6.46
C ASN A 11 -11.57 -14.10 5.60
N GLY A 12 -11.40 -14.36 4.30
CA GLY A 12 -12.50 -14.34 3.33
C GLY A 12 -13.02 -12.93 3.05
N GLY A 13 -12.14 -11.92 3.13
CA GLY A 13 -12.42 -10.54 2.74
C GLY A 13 -12.02 -9.49 3.76
N ILE A 14 -12.25 -8.22 3.39
CA ILE A 14 -11.99 -7.03 4.20
C ILE A 14 -13.25 -6.16 4.31
N ASP A 15 -13.42 -5.52 5.47
CA ASP A 15 -14.55 -4.63 5.73
C ASP A 15 -14.34 -3.25 5.09
N THR A 16 -15.42 -2.48 5.01
CA THR A 16 -15.35 -1.06 4.62
C THR A 16 -14.86 -0.19 5.77
N GLU A 17 -14.39 1.02 5.46
CA GLU A 17 -14.05 2.03 6.47
C GLU A 17 -15.26 2.44 7.32
N GLU A 18 -16.47 2.35 6.78
CA GLU A 18 -17.71 2.64 7.52
C GLU A 18 -18.00 1.56 8.57
N ASP A 19 -17.84 0.29 8.20
CA ASP A 19 -18.09 -0.86 9.09
C ASP A 19 -17.00 -1.02 10.16
N TYR A 20 -15.74 -0.73 9.80
CA TYR A 20 -14.58 -0.82 10.70
C TYR A 20 -13.67 0.43 10.58
N PRO A 21 -14.04 1.56 11.23
CA PRO A 21 -13.29 2.80 11.10
C PRO A 21 -11.87 2.76 11.66
N PHE A 22 -10.96 3.50 11.03
CA PHE A 22 -9.60 3.71 11.48
C PHE A 22 -9.55 4.57 12.74
N ASN A 23 -8.73 4.14 13.71
CA ASN A 23 -8.70 4.74 15.05
C ASN A 23 -7.31 5.27 15.44
N ALA A 24 -6.33 5.26 14.52
CA ALA A 24 -4.96 5.74 14.74
C ALA A 24 -4.27 5.17 16.00
N ARG A 25 -4.64 3.96 16.42
CA ARG A 25 -4.02 3.23 17.54
C ARG A 25 -4.25 1.75 17.41
N ASP A 26 -3.32 0.96 17.93
CA ASP A 26 -3.49 -0.48 18.02
C ASP A 26 -4.64 -0.83 18.95
N ARG A 27 -5.49 -1.75 18.48
CA ARG A 27 -6.59 -2.31 19.24
C ARG A 27 -6.65 -3.82 19.00
N ARG A 28 -7.37 -4.50 19.88
CA ARG A 28 -7.76 -5.89 19.61
C ARG A 28 -8.77 -5.90 18.47
N CYS A 29 -8.67 -6.94 17.63
CA CYS A 29 -9.64 -7.23 16.58
C CYS A 29 -11.04 -7.40 17.19
N ASP A 30 -11.99 -6.60 16.72
CA ASP A 30 -13.40 -6.69 17.10
C ASP A 30 -14.11 -7.73 16.22
N GLN A 31 -14.36 -8.91 16.78
CA GLN A 31 -14.98 -10.03 16.08
C GLN A 31 -16.43 -9.75 15.64
N TYR A 32 -17.11 -8.78 16.27
CA TYR A 32 -18.47 -8.42 15.88
C TYR A 32 -18.49 -7.45 14.69
N LYS A 33 -17.47 -6.61 14.56
CA LYS A 33 -17.32 -5.70 13.42
C LYS A 33 -16.68 -6.35 12.21
N LYS A 34 -15.83 -7.36 12.42
CA LYS A 34 -15.05 -8.04 11.40
C LYS A 34 -15.84 -9.00 10.49
N ASN A 35 -17.05 -8.61 10.07
CA ASN A 35 -18.04 -9.49 9.46
C ASN A 35 -18.58 -9.02 8.10
N ALA A 36 -18.35 -7.77 7.69
CA ALA A 36 -18.90 -7.24 6.45
C ALA A 36 -18.22 -7.84 5.21
N LYS A 37 -16.88 -7.95 5.23
CA LYS A 37 -16.05 -8.69 4.26
C LYS A 37 -16.45 -8.41 2.80
N VAL A 38 -16.56 -7.13 2.46
CA VAL A 38 -17.18 -6.65 1.22
C VAL A 38 -16.31 -6.92 -0.01
N VAL A 39 -14.99 -7.05 0.16
CA VAL A 39 -14.05 -7.33 -0.93
C VAL A 39 -13.11 -8.46 -0.55
N THR A 40 -12.88 -9.39 -1.49
CA THR A 40 -11.90 -10.47 -1.41
C THR A 40 -10.82 -10.29 -2.47
N ILE A 41 -9.68 -10.94 -2.26
CA ILE A 41 -8.65 -11.13 -3.30
C ILE A 41 -8.32 -12.62 -3.37
N ASP A 42 -7.92 -13.08 -4.55
CA ASP A 42 -7.57 -14.49 -4.77
C ASP A 42 -6.08 -14.77 -4.57
N GLY A 43 -5.24 -13.73 -4.55
CA GLY A 43 -3.81 -13.83 -4.41
C GLY A 43 -3.09 -12.49 -4.51
N TYR A 44 -1.76 -12.54 -4.40
CA TYR A 44 -0.85 -11.43 -4.65
C TYR A 44 0.43 -11.96 -5.30
N GLU A 45 1.16 -11.07 -5.97
CA GLU A 45 2.42 -11.36 -6.63
C GLU A 45 3.44 -10.27 -6.28
N ASP A 46 4.69 -10.67 -6.09
CA ASP A 46 5.80 -9.74 -5.93
C ASP A 46 6.41 -9.35 -7.28
N VAL A 47 6.52 -8.05 -7.51
CA VAL A 47 7.37 -7.53 -8.57
C VAL A 47 8.83 -7.79 -8.21
N PRO A 48 9.69 -8.25 -9.15
CA PRO A 48 11.10 -8.47 -8.88
C PRO A 48 11.77 -7.24 -8.28
N GLN A 49 12.49 -7.45 -7.19
CA GLN A 49 13.14 -6.38 -6.43
C GLN A 49 14.07 -5.57 -7.32
N ASN A 50 14.03 -4.23 -7.18
CA ASN A 50 14.88 -3.28 -7.90
C ASN A 50 14.81 -3.37 -9.43
N ASN A 51 13.67 -3.83 -9.99
CA ASN A 51 13.46 -3.91 -11.43
C ASN A 51 12.38 -2.92 -11.89
N GLU A 52 12.77 -1.65 -12.05
CA GLU A 52 11.84 -0.57 -12.41
C GLU A 52 11.14 -0.77 -13.75
N LYS A 53 11.77 -1.46 -14.71
CA LYS A 53 11.14 -1.78 -16.00
C LYS A 53 9.97 -2.74 -15.85
N VAL A 54 10.12 -3.75 -15.00
CA VAL A 54 9.03 -4.67 -14.69
C VAL A 54 7.98 -3.98 -13.82
N LEU A 55 8.39 -3.15 -12.85
CA LEU A 55 7.45 -2.34 -12.05
C LEU A 55 6.60 -1.42 -12.92
N GLN A 56 7.21 -0.71 -13.88
CA GLN A 56 6.50 0.14 -14.84
C GLN A 56 5.46 -0.65 -15.61
N THR A 57 5.80 -1.87 -16.03
CA THR A 57 4.88 -2.76 -16.73
C THR A 57 3.74 -3.22 -15.80
N ALA A 58 4.04 -3.57 -14.55
CA ALA A 58 3.03 -3.98 -13.58
C ALA A 58 2.03 -2.86 -13.28
N VAL A 59 2.53 -1.64 -13.04
CA VAL A 59 1.72 -0.44 -12.77
C VAL A 59 0.82 -0.07 -13.94
N ALA A 60 1.25 -0.33 -15.17
CA ALA A 60 0.42 -0.10 -16.36
C ALA A 60 -0.82 -1.01 -16.42
N ASN A 61 -0.81 -2.14 -15.70
CA ASN A 61 -1.90 -3.12 -15.70
C ASN A 61 -2.78 -3.04 -14.45
N GLN A 62 -2.20 -2.75 -13.28
CA GLN A 62 -2.92 -2.67 -12.00
C GLN A 62 -2.15 -1.82 -10.98
N VAL A 63 -2.84 -1.36 -9.93
CA VAL A 63 -2.18 -0.63 -8.83
C VAL A 63 -1.22 -1.56 -8.08
N VAL A 64 -0.02 -1.08 -7.78
CA VAL A 64 1.03 -1.85 -7.09
C VAL A 64 1.35 -1.19 -5.75
N SER A 65 1.38 -1.98 -4.67
CA SER A 65 1.86 -1.52 -3.37
C SER A 65 3.39 -1.53 -3.33
N VAL A 66 4.01 -0.44 -2.91
CA VAL A 66 5.49 -0.29 -2.85
C VAL A 66 5.94 0.22 -1.49
N ALA A 67 7.20 -0.04 -1.15
CA ALA A 67 7.88 0.56 -0.01
C ALA A 67 8.92 1.59 -0.50
N ILE A 68 8.99 2.73 0.18
CA ILE A 68 9.96 3.81 -0.10
C ILE A 68 10.60 4.28 1.21
N GLU A 69 11.76 4.94 1.11
CA GLU A 69 12.35 5.67 2.23
C GLU A 69 11.60 7.01 2.39
N GLY A 70 10.82 7.15 3.46
CA GLY A 70 10.02 8.34 3.75
C GLY A 70 10.49 9.16 4.95
N GLY A 71 11.63 8.80 5.55
CA GLY A 71 12.16 9.43 6.78
C GLY A 71 12.94 10.72 6.51
N GLY A 72 13.41 10.93 5.27
CA GLY A 72 14.14 12.13 4.90
C GLY A 72 13.32 13.43 4.99
N ARG A 73 13.94 14.52 5.46
CA ARG A 73 13.32 15.88 5.50
C ARG A 73 12.81 16.33 4.13
N GLY A 74 13.49 15.92 3.05
CA GLY A 74 13.06 16.23 1.69
C GLY A 74 11.69 15.64 1.35
N PHE A 75 11.37 14.45 1.89
CA PHE A 75 10.07 13.81 1.71
C PHE A 75 9.01 14.41 2.65
N GLN A 76 9.38 14.65 3.92
CA GLN A 76 8.49 15.26 4.92
C GLN A 76 7.95 16.64 4.51
N PHE A 77 8.77 17.44 3.81
CA PHE A 77 8.44 18.78 3.34
C PHE A 77 8.41 18.87 1.81
N TYR A 78 8.16 17.75 1.12
CA TYR A 78 7.95 17.76 -0.33
C TYR A 78 6.70 18.60 -0.66
N ASP A 79 6.84 19.48 -1.64
CA ASP A 79 5.77 20.39 -2.10
C ASP A 79 5.54 20.23 -3.60
N SER A 80 6.62 20.32 -4.38
CA SER A 80 6.61 20.04 -5.81
C SER A 80 7.94 19.45 -6.26
N VAL A 81 7.95 18.89 -7.48
CA VAL A 81 9.21 18.61 -8.18
C VAL A 81 9.93 19.95 -8.33
N LYS A 82 11.02 20.13 -7.60
CA LYS A 82 11.90 21.27 -7.85
C LYS A 82 12.53 21.01 -9.22
N SER A 83 12.26 21.88 -10.19
CA SER A 83 13.09 21.95 -11.38
C SER A 83 14.50 22.25 -10.90
N TYR A 84 15.38 21.26 -10.90
CA TYR A 84 16.80 21.54 -10.82
C TYR A 84 17.17 22.15 -12.16
N PRO A 85 17.53 23.45 -12.25
CA PRO A 85 18.26 23.91 -13.43
C PRO A 85 19.55 23.09 -13.45
N ASP A 86 19.83 22.47 -14.59
CA ASP A 86 21.01 21.66 -14.87
C ASP A 86 22.23 22.16 -14.09
N HIS A 87 22.54 21.53 -12.96
CA HIS A 87 23.88 21.63 -12.38
C HIS A 87 24.72 20.60 -13.12
N CYS A 88 24.97 20.91 -14.40
CA CYS A 88 26.19 20.50 -15.07
C CYS A 88 27.35 21.18 -14.33
N SER A 89 28.17 20.39 -13.65
CA SER A 89 29.56 20.68 -13.30
C SER A 89 30.35 19.39 -13.45
#